data_AF-A0A4Q0MMJ5-F1
#
_entry.id   AF-A0A4Q0MMJ5-F1
#
_cell.length_a   1.000
_cell.length_b   1.000
_cell.length_c   1.000
_cell.angle_alpha   90.00
_cell.angle_beta   90.00
_cell.angle_gamma   90.00
#
_symmetry.space_group_name_H-M   'P 1'
#
loop_
_entity.id
_entity.type
_entity.pdbx_description
1 polymer ?
#
loop_
_entity_poly.entity_id
_entity_poly.type
_entity_poly.pdbx_seq_one_letter_code
_entity_poly.pdbx_strand_id
1 'polypeptide(L)'
;MEPARMIQPATLAEQRTSEEVRVHEILCASGHWCSAYIIASRLGLSRAAVSRAMQRMKRRGLVEADGHCWRALTPRELGLDQ
;
A
#
# COMPACT_ATOMS: atom_id res chain seq x y z
N MET A 1 25.77 4.03 30.10
CA MET A 1 24.99 5.14 29.51
C MET A 1 24.59 4.67 28.12
N GLU A 2 23.44 4.02 27.99
CA GLU A 2 22.98 3.42 26.74
C GLU A 2 22.26 4.49 25.90
N PRO A 3 22.57 4.67 24.61
CA PRO A 3 21.83 5.61 23.79
C PRO A 3 20.46 5.02 23.42
N ALA A 4 19.42 5.77 23.76
CA ALA A 4 18.05 5.52 23.33
C ALA A 4 17.98 5.31 21.82
N ARG A 5 17.59 4.10 21.39
CA ARG A 5 17.24 3.80 20.00
C ARG A 5 15.98 4.59 19.65
N MET A 6 16.18 5.83 19.20
CA MET A 6 15.20 6.56 18.41
C MET A 6 14.87 5.72 17.18
N ILE A 7 13.70 5.11 17.18
CA ILE A 7 13.15 4.46 15.99
C ILE A 7 12.83 5.58 15.01
N GLN A 8 13.68 5.74 14.00
CA GLN A 8 13.52 6.73 12.95
C GLN A 8 12.25 6.41 12.14
N PRO A 9 11.40 7.41 11.82
CA PRO A 9 10.21 7.21 10.99
C PRO A 9 10.50 6.78 9.54
N ALA A 10 11.78 6.74 9.13
CA ALA A 10 12.23 6.32 7.80
C ALA A 10 12.02 4.82 7.50
N THR A 11 11.89 3.97 8.52
CA THR A 11 11.91 2.50 8.35
C THR A 11 10.65 1.89 7.73
N LEU A 12 9.55 2.64 7.59
CA LEU A 12 8.31 2.15 6.98
C LEU A 12 8.24 2.38 5.46
N ALA A 13 8.97 3.37 4.94
CA ALA A 13 9.03 3.69 3.52
C ALA A 13 10.02 2.78 2.76
N GLU A 14 11.11 2.35 3.41
CA GLU A 14 12.23 1.64 2.77
C GLU A 14 11.99 0.15 2.48
N GLN A 15 10.87 -0.44 2.91
CA GLN A 15 10.55 -1.86 2.68
C GLN A 15 9.39 -2.09 1.69
N ARG A 16 9.05 -1.10 0.87
CA ARG A 16 8.08 -1.29 -0.22
C ARG A 16 8.77 -1.91 -1.42
N THR A 17 8.25 -3.04 -1.92
CA THR A 17 8.73 -3.58 -3.20
C THR A 17 8.32 -2.65 -4.34
N SER A 18 9.06 -2.67 -5.46
CA SER A 18 8.70 -1.89 -6.66
C SER A 18 7.26 -2.17 -7.12
N GLU A 19 6.78 -3.40 -6.94
CA GLU A 19 5.38 -3.79 -7.21
C GLU A 19 4.39 -3.12 -6.26
N GLU A 20 4.69 -3.09 -4.95
CA GLU A 20 3.83 -2.45 -3.95
C GLU A 20 3.70 -0.95 -4.20
N VAL A 21 4.79 -0.28 -4.57
CA VAL A 21 4.77 1.14 -4.93
C VAL A 21 3.83 1.38 -6.11
N ARG A 22 4.01 0.63 -7.21
CA ARG A 22 3.18 0.77 -8.41
C ARG A 22 1.70 0.48 -8.15
N VAL A 23 1.39 -0.57 -7.39
CA VAL A 23 0.00 -0.90 -7.02
C VAL A 23 -0.60 0.22 -6.16
N HIS A 24 0.16 0.73 -5.19
CA HIS A 24 -0.28 1.82 -4.31
C HIS A 24 -0.53 3.11 -5.09
N GLU A 25 0.34 3.48 -6.03
CA GLU A 25 0.17 4.66 -6.88
C GLU A 25 -1.12 4.59 -7.71
N ILE A 26 -1.43 3.42 -8.31
CA ILE A 26 -2.69 3.24 -9.05
C ILE A 26 -3.91 3.36 -8.13
N LEU A 27 -3.84 2.83 -6.91
CA LEU A 27 -4.92 2.94 -5.93
C LEU A 27 -5.12 4.39 -5.47
N CYS A 28 -4.05 5.12 -5.18
CA CYS A 28 -4.12 6.55 -4.84
C CYS A 28 -4.66 7.38 -6.00
N ALA A 29 -4.17 7.17 -7.22
CA ALA A 29 -4.61 7.91 -8.40
C ALA A 29 -6.07 7.65 -8.76
N SER A 30 -6.57 6.43 -8.48
CA SER A 30 -7.97 6.09 -8.75
C SER A 30 -8.93 6.73 -7.73
N GLY A 31 -8.47 7.00 -6.50
CA GLY A 31 -9.27 7.58 -5.42
C GLY A 31 -10.48 6.75 -4.97
N HIS A 32 -10.69 5.57 -5.57
CA HIS A 32 -11.87 4.73 -5.44
C HIS A 32 -11.50 3.24 -5.34
N TRP A 33 -12.46 2.43 -4.88
CA TRP A 33 -12.35 0.98 -4.80
C TRP A 33 -12.03 0.35 -6.16
N CYS A 34 -10.91 -0.36 -6.25
CA CYS A 34 -10.42 -1.02 -7.45
C CYS A 34 -10.16 -2.51 -7.20
N SER A 35 -10.51 -3.36 -8.17
CA SER A 35 -10.21 -4.78 -8.06
C SER A 35 -8.75 -5.07 -8.40
N ALA A 36 -8.22 -6.15 -7.81
CA ALA A 36 -6.88 -6.63 -8.14
C ALA A 36 -6.71 -7.00 -9.63
N TYR A 37 -7.81 -7.37 -10.30
CA TYR A 37 -7.80 -7.67 -11.73
C TYR A 37 -7.50 -6.44 -12.58
N ILE A 38 -8.20 -5.33 -12.34
CA ILE A 38 -7.99 -4.08 -13.08
C ILE A 38 -6.57 -3.56 -12.90
N ILE A 39 -6.04 -3.64 -11.68
CA ILE A 39 -4.68 -3.19 -11.37
C ILE A 39 -3.64 -4.10 -12.02
N ALA A 40 -3.84 -5.42 -11.98
CA ALA A 40 -2.98 -6.38 -12.66
C ALA A 40 -2.92 -6.12 -14.18
N SER A 41 -4.06 -5.88 -14.82
CA SER A 41 -4.13 -5.54 -16.24
C SER A 41 -3.42 -4.23 -16.58
N ARG A 42 -3.56 -3.19 -15.75
CA ARG A 42 -2.88 -1.90 -15.97
C ARG A 42 -1.36 -1.98 -15.80
N LEU A 43 -0.90 -2.79 -14.86
CA LEU A 43 0.53 -2.93 -14.56
C LEU A 43 1.23 -4.02 -15.39
N GLY A 44 0.49 -4.81 -16.17
CA GLY A 44 1.03 -5.98 -16.86
C GLY A 44 1.56 -7.05 -15.89
N LEU A 45 1.00 -7.10 -14.68
CA LEU A 45 1.44 -8.01 -13.60
C LEU A 45 0.48 -9.19 -13.45
N SER A 46 0.98 -10.27 -12.85
CA SER A 46 0.13 -11.39 -12.47
C SER A 46 -0.83 -10.97 -11.35
N ARG A 47 -2.12 -11.37 -11.45
CA ARG A 47 -3.13 -11.13 -10.40
C ARG A 47 -2.68 -11.64 -9.03
N ALA A 48 -1.95 -12.76 -8.98
CA ALA A 48 -1.39 -13.32 -7.76
C ALA A 48 -0.29 -12.45 -7.14
N ALA A 49 0.52 -11.76 -7.96
CA ALA A 49 1.52 -10.82 -7.47
C ALA A 49 0.85 -9.57 -6.88
N VAL A 50 -0.12 -8.99 -7.60
CA VAL A 50 -0.90 -7.84 -7.12
C VAL A 50 -1.66 -8.17 -5.83
N SER A 51 -2.30 -9.34 -5.75
CA SER A 51 -3.01 -9.76 -4.53
C SER A 51 -2.07 -9.89 -3.33
N ARG A 52 -0.86 -10.45 -3.54
CA ARG A 52 0.16 -10.55 -2.48
C ARG A 52 0.65 -9.17 -2.04
N ALA A 53 0.90 -8.25 -2.99
CA ALA A 53 1.28 -6.87 -2.69
C ALA A 53 0.19 -6.14 -1.89
N MET A 54 -1.07 -6.26 -2.31
CA MET A 54 -2.22 -5.67 -1.61
C MET A 54 -2.38 -6.23 -0.18
N GLN A 55 -2.24 -7.54 0.02
CA GLN A 55 -2.30 -8.14 1.35
C GLN A 55 -1.17 -7.64 2.26
N ARG A 56 0.06 -7.48 1.73
CA ARG A 56 1.17 -6.89 2.49
C ARG A 56 0.89 -5.44 2.86
N MET A 57 0.38 -4.64 1.93
CA MET A 57 0.00 -3.25 2.18
C MET A 57 -1.14 -3.12 3.19
N LYS A 58 -2.13 -4.04 3.16
CA LYS A 58 -3.22 -4.07 4.14
C LYS A 58 -2.70 -4.36 5.55
N ARG A 59 -1.76 -5.30 5.70
CA ARG A 59 -1.10 -5.56 6.99
C ARG A 59 -0.32 -4.36 7.53
N ARG A 60 0.15 -3.47 6.65
CA ARG A 60 0.82 -2.21 7.00
C ARG A 60 -0.16 -1.05 7.19
N GLY A 61 -1.46 -1.28 7.05
CA GLY A 61 -2.48 -0.24 7.19
C GLY A 61 -2.43 0.82 6.08
N LEU A 62 -1.96 0.49 4.87
CA LEU A 62 -1.84 1.44 3.76
C LEU A 62 -3.03 1.39 2.79
N VAL A 63 -3.72 0.26 2.77
CA VAL A 63 -4.86 0.00 1.89
C VAL A 63 -5.94 -0.73 2.67
N GLU A 64 -7.19 -0.53 2.29
CA GLU A 64 -8.33 -1.29 2.78
C GLU A 64 -8.86 -2.24 1.70
N ALA A 65 -9.58 -3.26 2.14
CA ALA A 65 -10.22 -4.23 1.27
C ALA A 65 -11.69 -4.40 1.65
N ASP A 66 -12.56 -4.35 0.66
CA ASP A 66 -13.99 -4.64 0.74
C ASP A 66 -14.32 -5.70 -0.33
N GLY A 67 -14.58 -6.93 0.11
CA GLY A 67 -14.73 -8.09 -0.77
C GLY A 67 -13.51 -8.29 -1.70
N HIS A 68 -13.73 -8.09 -3.00
CA HIS A 68 -12.69 -8.21 -4.05
C HIS A 68 -12.08 -6.87 -4.48
N CYS A 69 -12.50 -5.78 -3.85
CA CYS A 69 -12.07 -4.43 -4.15
C CYS A 69 -11.13 -3.89 -3.07
N TRP A 70 -10.25 -2.98 -3.48
CA TRP A 70 -9.20 -2.41 -2.65
C TRP A 70 -9.14 -0.90 -2.85
N ARG A 71 -8.87 -0.13 -1.81
CA ARG A 71 -8.60 1.31 -1.90
C ARG A 71 -7.35 1.67 -1.13
N ALA A 72 -6.61 2.69 -1.59
CA ALA A 72 -5.56 3.27 -0.78
C ALA A 72 -6.17 4.16 0.31
N LEU A 73 -5.56 4.16 1.49
CA LEU A 73 -5.92 5.07 2.56
C LEU A 73 -5.28 6.44 2.32
N THR A 74 -6.03 7.49 2.60
CA THR A 74 -5.54 8.87 2.46
C THR A 74 -4.57 9.22 3.60
N PRO A 75 -3.67 10.21 3.43
CA PRO A 75 -2.78 10.67 4.51
C PRO A 75 -3.54 11.02 5.80
N ARG A 76 -4.75 11.58 5.66
CA ARG A 76 -5.66 11.88 6.77
C ARG A 76 -6.11 10.62 7.51
N GLU A 77 -6.50 9.56 6.80
CA GLU A 77 -6.87 8.28 7.40
C GLU A 77 -5.68 7.55 8.04
N LEU A 78 -4.46 7.83 7.56
CA LEU A 78 -3.22 7.32 8.13
C LEU A 78 -2.69 8.15 9.32
N GLY A 79 -3.33 9.28 9.64
CA GLY A 79 -2.84 10.19 10.68
C GLY A 79 -1.52 10.89 10.34
N LEU A 80 -1.19 10.99 9.05
CA LEU A 80 0.02 11.63 8.52
C LEU A 80 -0.19 13.12 8.18
N ASP A 81 -1.42 13.61 8.32
CA ASP A 81 -1.78 15.02 8.23
C ASP A 81 -1.56 15.66 9.62
N GLN A 82 -0.30 16.00 9.93
CA GLN A 82 0.10 16.77 11.12
C GLN A 82 0.82 18.05 10.72
#